data_AF-A0A4Y2AW22-F1
#
_entry.id   AF-A0A4Y2AW22-F1
#
_cell.length_a   1.000
_cell.length_b   1.000
_cell.length_c   1.000
_cell.angle_alpha   90.00
_cell.angle_beta   90.00
_cell.angle_gamma   90.00
#
_symmetry.space_group_name_H-M   'P 1'
#
loop_
_entity.id
_entity.type
_entity.pdbx_description
1 polymer ?
#
loop_
_entity_poly.entity_id
_entity_poly.type
_entity_poly.pdbx_seq_one_letter_code
_entity_poly.pdbx_strand_id
1 'polypeptide(L)'
;MSYASPVWGAAAKSHLIKLESAQNIIARQITNSPWFIRNRYIAKELKLQSMKEYFKKLSTNFFDKIENSINPAIQEIPKYDPSHPKEKRRSRTLLLSD
;
A
#
# COMPACT_ATOMS: atom_id res chain seq x y z
N MET A 1 9.10 -2.73 10.17
CA MET A 1 7.75 -2.90 9.58
C MET A 1 7.72 -2.92 8.04
N SER A 2 8.85 -2.79 7.32
CA SER A 2 8.85 -2.66 5.85
C SER A 2 8.85 -3.99 5.09
N TYR A 3 9.29 -5.10 5.72
CA TYR A 3 9.45 -6.41 5.05
C TYR A 3 8.13 -6.98 4.52
N ALA A 4 7.03 -6.82 5.26
CA ALA A 4 5.70 -7.28 4.84
C ALA A 4 4.88 -6.22 4.07
N SER A 5 5.50 -5.09 3.69
CA SER A 5 4.79 -3.95 3.10
C SER A 5 3.93 -4.27 1.87
N PRO A 6 4.34 -5.14 0.93
CA PRO A 6 3.51 -5.49 -0.23
C PRO A 6 2.23 -6.23 0.16
N VAL A 7 2.26 -7.01 1.25
CA VAL A 7 1.13 -7.83 1.73
C VAL A 7 -0.04 -6.95 2.18
N TRP A 8 0.25 -5.79 2.75
CA TRP A 8 -0.77 -4.91 3.32
C TRP A 8 -1.76 -4.37 2.31
N GLY A 9 -1.38 -4.19 1.05
CA GLY A 9 -2.36 -3.74 0.07
C GLY A 9 -3.44 -4.79 -0.23
N ALA A 10 -3.18 -6.08 0.04
CA ALA A 10 -4.17 -7.16 -0.05
C ALA A 10 -4.94 -7.38 1.27
N ALA A 11 -4.71 -6.56 2.30
CA ALA A 11 -5.42 -6.65 3.57
C ALA A 11 -6.91 -6.32 3.40
N ALA A 12 -7.73 -6.79 4.34
CA ALA A 12 -9.15 -6.47 4.34
C ALA A 12 -9.38 -4.96 4.46
N LYS A 13 -10.43 -4.46 3.78
CA LYS A 13 -10.80 -3.03 3.77
C LYS A 13 -10.91 -2.43 5.18
N SER A 14 -11.41 -3.19 6.15
CA SER A 14 -11.52 -2.77 7.55
C SER A 14 -10.18 -2.43 8.20
N HIS A 15 -9.10 -3.16 7.88
CA HIS A 15 -7.76 -2.85 8.38
C HIS A 15 -7.16 -1.64 7.69
N LEU A 16 -7.38 -1.48 6.38
CA LEU A 16 -6.94 -0.30 5.64
C LEU A 16 -7.59 0.98 6.17
N ILE A 17 -8.90 0.95 6.48
CA ILE A 17 -9.63 2.08 7.09
C ILE A 17 -9.06 2.45 8.46
N LYS A 18 -8.65 1.47 9.28
CA LYS A 18 -8.01 1.73 10.57
C LYS A 18 -6.65 2.42 10.40
N LEU A 19 -5.85 1.99 9.44
CA LEU A 19 -4.56 2.63 9.13
C LEU A 19 -4.74 4.05 8.60
N GLU A 20 -5.70 4.27 7.72
CA GLU A 20 -6.03 5.61 7.20
C GLU A 20 -6.56 6.53 8.32
N SER A 21 -7.35 6.00 9.24
CA SER A 21 -7.77 6.73 10.45
C SER A 21 -6.57 7.13 11.31
N ALA A 22 -5.61 6.23 11.52
CA ALA A 22 -4.39 6.54 12.26
C ALA A 22 -3.54 7.63 11.56
N GLN A 23 -3.38 7.53 10.24
CA GLN A 23 -2.68 8.56 9.43
C GLN A 23 -3.36 9.93 9.58
N ASN A 24 -4.69 9.97 9.52
CA ASN A 24 -5.46 11.21 9.68
C ASN A 24 -5.32 11.83 11.08
N ILE A 25 -5.28 11.02 12.14
CA ILE A 25 -5.06 11.49 13.52
C ILE A 25 -3.67 12.12 13.64
N ILE A 26 -2.63 11.43 13.15
CA ILE A 26 -1.25 11.92 13.20
C ILE A 26 -1.13 13.23 12.40
N ALA A 27 -1.71 13.30 11.20
CA ALA A 27 -1.68 14.50 10.37
C ALA A 27 -2.32 15.71 11.08
N ARG A 28 -3.44 15.51 11.79
CA ARG A 28 -4.08 16.56 12.60
C ARG A 28 -3.21 17.01 13.76
N GLN A 29 -2.57 16.08 14.47
CA GLN A 29 -1.69 16.39 15.59
C GLN A 29 -0.49 17.23 15.14
N ILE A 30 0.15 16.85 14.02
CA ILE A 30 1.31 17.58 13.47
C ILE A 30 0.93 19.01 13.06
N THR A 31 -0.24 19.18 12.44
CA THR A 31 -0.71 20.49 11.96
C THR A 31 -1.42 21.31 13.04
N ASN A 32 -1.63 20.74 14.24
CA ASN A 32 -2.47 21.30 15.29
C ASN A 32 -3.85 21.77 14.77
N SER A 33 -4.43 21.01 13.85
CA SER A 33 -5.66 21.40 13.14
C SER A 33 -6.91 21.26 14.02
N PRO A 34 -7.79 22.29 14.06
CA PRO A 34 -9.09 22.19 14.72
C PRO A 34 -9.99 21.07 14.18
N TRP A 35 -10.91 20.59 15.02
CA TRP A 35 -11.80 19.46 14.70
C TRP A 35 -12.71 19.71 13.49
N PHE A 36 -13.11 20.96 13.25
CA PHE A 36 -14.00 21.35 12.15
C PHE A 36 -13.31 21.37 10.78
N ILE A 37 -11.97 21.35 10.73
CA ILE A 37 -11.24 21.22 9.47
C ILE A 37 -11.40 19.79 8.97
N ARG A 38 -11.81 19.60 7.70
CA ARG A 38 -11.97 18.25 7.12
C ARG A 38 -10.60 17.62 6.83
N ASN A 39 -10.46 16.32 7.08
CA ASN A 39 -9.23 15.53 6.83
C ASN A 39 -8.68 15.76 5.40
N ARG A 40 -9.56 15.85 4.40
CA ARG A 40 -9.18 16.06 3.00
C ARG A 40 -8.36 17.33 2.76
N TYR A 41 -8.61 18.40 3.52
CA TYR A 41 -7.87 19.66 3.37
C TYR A 41 -6.47 19.53 3.97
N ILE A 42 -6.38 18.95 5.16
CA ILE A 42 -5.11 18.65 5.84
C ILE A 42 -4.24 17.73 4.98
N ALA A 43 -4.83 16.66 4.43
CA ALA A 43 -4.13 15.74 3.54
C ALA A 43 -3.63 16.42 2.26
N LYS A 44 -4.43 17.31 1.66
CA LYS A 44 -4.04 18.07 0.47
C LYS A 44 -2.89 19.04 0.76
N GLU A 45 -2.95 19.74 1.88
CA GLU A 45 -1.92 20.68 2.32
C GLU A 45 -0.58 19.97 2.59
N LEU A 46 -0.64 18.84 3.30
CA LEU A 46 0.51 17.98 3.56
C LEU A 46 0.95 17.14 2.34
N LYS A 47 0.25 17.23 1.21
CA LYS A 47 0.46 16.41 0.00
C LYS A 47 0.54 14.90 0.32
N LEU A 48 -0.29 14.44 1.26
CA LEU A 48 -0.32 13.04 1.67
C LEU A 48 -0.94 12.18 0.58
N GLN A 49 -0.28 11.05 0.32
CA GLN A 49 -0.84 9.99 -0.51
C GLN A 49 -1.84 9.18 0.29
N SER A 50 -2.86 8.63 -0.38
CA SER A 50 -3.77 7.68 0.27
C SER A 50 -3.01 6.42 0.68
N MET A 51 -3.48 5.75 1.74
CA MET A 51 -2.88 4.46 2.16
C MET A 51 -2.90 3.43 1.03
N LYS A 52 -3.96 3.41 0.21
CA LYS A 52 -4.06 2.51 -0.95
C LYS A 52 -2.95 2.77 -1.97
N GLU A 53 -2.72 4.02 -2.36
CA GLU A 53 -1.67 4.39 -3.31
C GLU A 53 -0.28 4.12 -2.75
N TYR A 54 -0.06 4.40 -1.46
CA TYR A 54 1.20 4.13 -0.79
C TYR A 54 1.55 2.64 -0.82
N PHE A 55 0.60 1.76 -0.47
CA PHE A 55 0.81 0.33 -0.56
C PHE A 55 0.96 -0.16 -1.99
N LYS A 56 0.22 0.40 -2.96
CA LYS A 56 0.39 0.08 -4.37
C LYS A 56 1.82 0.39 -4.82
N LYS A 57 2.33 1.59 -4.52
CA LYS A 57 3.71 2.02 -4.86
C LYS A 57 4.78 1.14 -4.20
N LEU A 58 4.56 0.70 -2.97
CA LEU A 58 5.50 -0.21 -2.31
C LEU A 58 5.46 -1.61 -2.91
N SER A 59 4.27 -2.08 -3.27
CA SER A 59 4.08 -3.36 -3.94
C SER A 59 4.77 -3.37 -5.30
N THR A 60 4.56 -2.35 -6.14
CA THR A 60 5.22 -2.20 -7.46
C THR A 60 6.73 -2.22 -7.30
N ASN A 61 7.28 -1.33 -6.47
CA ASN A 61 8.72 -1.22 -6.28
C ASN A 61 9.36 -2.51 -5.75
N PHE A 62 8.63 -3.29 -4.94
CA PHE A 62 9.10 -4.57 -4.44
C PHE A 62 9.14 -5.64 -5.54
N PHE A 63 8.07 -5.75 -6.33
CA PHE A 63 8.00 -6.74 -7.41
C PHE A 63 8.94 -6.40 -8.56
N ASP A 64 9.09 -5.11 -8.91
CA ASP A 64 10.06 -4.64 -9.89
C ASP A 64 11.49 -5.02 -9.46
N LYS A 65 11.81 -4.91 -8.17
CA LYS A 65 13.12 -5.33 -7.64
C LYS A 65 13.32 -6.84 -7.69
N ILE A 66 12.29 -7.62 -7.44
CA ILE A 66 12.35 -9.09 -7.55
C ILE A 66 12.64 -9.48 -9.00
N GLU A 67 11.91 -8.90 -9.96
CA GLU A 67 12.05 -9.21 -11.38
C GLU A 67 13.42 -8.82 -11.95
N ASN A 68 13.98 -7.70 -11.49
CA ASN A 68 15.29 -7.21 -11.92
C ASN A 68 16.47 -7.73 -11.07
N SER A 69 16.24 -8.68 -10.16
CA SER A 69 17.30 -9.16 -9.27
C SER A 69 18.26 -10.13 -9.95
N ILE A 70 19.56 -9.99 -9.64
CA ILE A 70 20.63 -10.87 -10.14
C ILE A 70 20.77 -12.14 -9.27
N ASN A 71 20.11 -12.18 -8.10
CA ASN A 71 20.27 -13.29 -7.16
C ASN A 71 19.61 -14.57 -7.71
N PRO A 72 20.36 -15.67 -7.90
CA PRO A 72 19.83 -16.91 -8.48
C PRO A 72 18.67 -17.49 -7.66
N ALA A 73 18.72 -17.39 -6.32
CA ALA A 73 17.63 -17.90 -5.46
C ALA A 73 16.31 -17.15 -5.66
N ILE A 74 16.35 -15.88 -6.09
CA ILE A 74 15.15 -15.10 -6.40
C ILE A 74 14.63 -15.45 -7.81
N GLN A 75 15.53 -15.73 -8.75
CA GLN A 75 15.18 -16.14 -10.11
C GLN A 75 14.54 -17.53 -10.15
N GLU A 76 14.88 -18.41 -9.22
CA GLU A 76 14.25 -19.72 -9.04
C GLU A 76 12.80 -19.65 -8.53
N ILE A 77 12.36 -18.50 -7.98
CA ILE A 77 11.00 -18.34 -7.49
C ILE A 77 10.02 -18.40 -8.68
N PRO A 78 8.98 -19.26 -8.63
CA PRO A 78 8.03 -19.38 -9.73
C PRO A 78 7.30 -18.06 -10.00
N LYS A 79 7.16 -17.73 -11.28
CA LYS A 79 6.38 -16.57 -11.72
C LYS A 79 4.91 -16.80 -11.37
N TYR A 80 4.33 -15.82 -10.69
CA TYR A 80 2.92 -15.83 -10.31
C TYR A 80 2.12 -15.03 -11.33
N ASP A 81 1.05 -15.62 -11.86
CA ASP A 81 0.08 -14.91 -12.69
C ASP A 81 -1.06 -14.35 -11.82
N PRO A 82 -1.15 -13.02 -11.63
CA PRO A 82 -2.19 -12.40 -10.81
C PRO A 82 -3.59 -12.48 -11.43
N SER A 83 -3.72 -12.86 -12.71
CA SER A 83 -4.99 -12.96 -13.44
C SER A 83 -5.79 -14.21 -13.05
N HIS A 84 -5.17 -15.17 -12.36
CA HIS A 84 -5.81 -16.42 -11.99
C HIS A 84 -6.75 -16.25 -10.78
N PRO A 85 -8.07 -16.50 -10.92
CA PRO A 85 -9.10 -16.12 -9.95
C PRO A 85 -9.13 -16.95 -8.66
N LYS A 86 -8.28 -17.99 -8.54
CA LYS A 86 -8.23 -18.86 -7.35
C LYS A 86 -7.57 -18.16 -6.14
N GLU A 87 -6.87 -17.05 -6.32
CA GLU A 87 -6.09 -16.38 -5.25
C GLU A 87 -6.46 -14.89 -5.07
N LYS A 88 -7.72 -14.60 -4.73
CA LYS A 88 -8.29 -13.22 -4.71
C LYS A 88 -7.71 -12.25 -3.65
N ARG A 89 -6.75 -12.65 -2.80
CA ARG A 89 -6.17 -11.81 -1.74
C ARG A 89 -4.65 -11.93 -1.70
N ARG A 90 -3.99 -11.53 -2.78
CA ARG A 90 -2.53 -11.49 -2.89
C ARG A 90 -2.04 -10.09 -3.23
N SER A 91 -0.84 -9.77 -2.77
CA SER A 91 -0.20 -8.46 -2.97
C SER A 91 0.00 -8.11 -4.44
N ARG A 92 0.28 -9.12 -5.29
CA ARG A 92 0.43 -8.94 -6.76
C ARG A 92 -0.88 -8.58 -7.46
N THR A 93 -2.05 -8.88 -6.88
CA THR A 93 -3.35 -8.49 -7.46
C THR A 93 -3.51 -6.97 -7.54
N LEU A 94 -2.82 -6.21 -6.69
CA LEU A 94 -2.86 -4.74 -6.70
C LEU A 94 -2.19 -4.11 -7.92
N LEU A 95 -1.37 -4.89 -8.64
CA LEU A 95 -0.70 -4.48 -9.86
C LEU A 95 -1.65 -4.51 -11.06
N LEU A 96 -2.69 -5.34 -11.00
CA LEU A 96 -3.76 -5.33 -11.99
C LEU A 96 -4.54 -4.02 -11.80
N SER A 97 -4.55 -3.19 -12.84
CA SER A 97 -5.47 -2.06 -12.92
C SER A 97 -6.90 -2.57 -13.01
N ASP A 98 -7.79 -2.02 -12.19
CA ASP A 98 -9.25 -2.17 -12.33
C ASP A 98 -9.72 -1.69 -13.71
#